data_AF-A0A2I0SGF6-F1
#
_entry.id   AF-A0A2I0SGF6-F1
#
_cell.length_a   1.000
_cell.length_b   1.000
_cell.length_c   1.000
_cell.angle_alpha   90.00
_cell.angle_beta   90.00
_cell.angle_gamma   90.00
#
_symmetry.space_group_name_H-M   'P 1'
#
loop_
_entity.id
_entity.type
_entity.pdbx_description
1 polymer ?
#
loop_
_entity_poly.entity_id
_entity_poly.type
_entity_poly.pdbx_seq_one_letter_code
_entity_poly.pdbx_strand_id
1 'polypeptide(L)'
;MPLHVPPAPAPALRTVLTALGSPTAVREARTPSLRLAQGPVTPELPLPVHVLDRITPAGASATRLAGWRFLIRSGDRAVAAADTVLTADGWAFSHFFEGPYITATERALRQAETMQQPYQARLLSVPELYMLTLWLHGDCAADGAAGHPAATDLLVPLAPAPPGIAAHRPYLVTELLPVLTHRVTPAPLLGSPA
;
A
#
# COMPACT_ATOMS: atom_id res chain seq x y z
N MET A 1 13.72 -7.37 15.48
CA MET A 1 12.60 -7.01 14.58
C MET A 1 13.13 -7.02 13.16
N PRO A 2 12.72 -7.99 12.34
CA PRO A 2 13.20 -8.12 10.95
C PRO A 2 12.44 -7.22 9.97
N LEU A 3 11.28 -6.67 10.35
CA LEU A 3 10.51 -5.79 9.47
C LEU A 3 10.98 -4.34 9.59
N HIS A 4 11.44 -3.78 8.49
CA HIS A 4 11.86 -2.40 8.34
C HIS A 4 10.73 -1.57 7.72
N VAL A 5 10.33 -0.52 8.42
CA VAL A 5 9.43 0.50 7.87
C VAL A 5 10.30 1.68 7.42
N PRO A 6 10.33 2.02 6.13
CA PRO A 6 11.16 3.11 5.65
C PRO A 6 10.63 4.44 6.22
N PRO A 7 11.51 5.41 6.54
CA PRO A 7 11.07 6.70 7.03
C PRO A 7 10.29 7.45 5.94
N ALA A 8 9.09 7.93 6.27
CA ALA A 8 8.35 8.82 5.39
C ALA A 8 9.08 10.17 5.20
N PRO A 9 8.94 10.82 4.03
CA PRO A 9 9.37 12.20 3.84
C PRO A 9 8.75 13.11 4.90
N ALA A 10 9.58 13.89 5.60
CA ALA A 10 9.10 14.79 6.66
C ALA A 10 7.98 15.75 6.19
N PRO A 11 8.00 16.32 4.96
CA PRO A 11 6.88 17.12 4.47
C PRO A 11 5.57 16.33 4.34
N ALA A 12 5.61 15.05 3.92
CA ALA A 12 4.43 14.20 3.82
C ALA A 12 3.77 14.01 5.19
N LEU A 13 4.55 13.63 6.20
CA LEU A 13 4.06 13.48 7.58
C LEU A 13 3.44 14.79 8.12
N ARG A 14 4.08 15.94 7.85
CA ARG A 14 3.54 17.25 8.27
C ARG A 14 2.16 17.50 7.66
N THR A 15 1.94 17.17 6.38
CA THR A 15 0.62 17.36 5.76
C THR A 15 -0.48 16.53 6.44
N VAL A 16 -0.16 15.29 6.87
CA VAL A 16 -1.10 14.44 7.62
C VAL A 16 -1.38 15.02 9.00
N LEU A 17 -0.35 15.47 9.72
CA LEU A 17 -0.53 16.11 11.03
C LEU A 17 -1.38 17.38 10.94
N THR A 18 -1.16 18.22 9.92
CA THR A 18 -1.99 19.40 9.64
C THR A 18 -3.43 19.01 9.35
N ALA A 19 -3.67 17.95 8.55
CA ALA A 19 -5.01 17.47 8.26
C ALA A 19 -5.73 16.91 9.50
N LEU A 20 -5.03 16.17 10.36
CA LEU A 20 -5.58 15.67 11.63
C LEU A 20 -5.92 16.81 12.60
N GLY A 21 -5.14 17.89 12.59
CA GLY A 21 -5.41 19.10 13.36
C GLY A 21 -6.55 19.98 12.82
N SER A 22 -7.06 19.70 11.62
CA SER A 22 -8.15 20.44 10.98
C SER A 22 -9.50 19.74 11.23
N PRO A 23 -10.42 20.34 12.03
CA PRO A 23 -11.74 19.77 12.26
C PRO A 23 -12.55 19.59 10.98
N THR A 24 -12.35 20.49 10.00
CA THR A 24 -13.01 20.42 8.69
C THR A 24 -12.57 19.19 7.92
N ALA A 25 -11.25 18.96 7.81
CA ALA A 25 -10.72 17.80 7.08
C ALA A 25 -11.18 16.47 7.69
N VAL A 26 -11.24 16.37 9.02
CA VAL A 26 -11.72 15.17 9.72
C VAL A 26 -13.23 14.98 9.57
N ARG A 27 -14.03 16.05 9.58
CA ARG A 27 -15.50 15.96 9.46
C ARG A 27 -15.96 15.62 8.06
N GLU A 28 -15.33 16.22 7.06
CA GLU A 28 -15.62 16.01 5.63
C GLU A 28 -15.17 14.63 5.14
N ALA A 29 -14.16 14.05 5.78
CA ALA A 29 -13.75 12.68 5.49
C ALA A 29 -14.90 11.71 5.77
N ARG A 30 -15.07 10.75 4.85
CA ARG A 30 -16.01 9.62 5.00
C ARG A 30 -15.41 8.54 5.89
N THR A 31 -14.95 8.92 7.08
CA THR A 31 -14.28 8.05 8.06
C THR A 31 -14.93 8.14 9.46
N PRO A 32 -16.17 7.62 9.64
CA PRO A 32 -16.84 7.57 10.94
C PRO A 32 -15.96 7.10 12.11
N SER A 33 -15.10 6.09 11.91
CA SER A 33 -14.23 5.59 12.97
C SER A 33 -13.22 6.64 13.45
N LEU A 34 -12.68 7.46 12.54
CA LEU A 34 -11.80 8.57 12.88
C LEU A 34 -12.56 9.70 13.58
N ARG A 35 -13.75 10.04 13.10
CA ARG A 35 -14.57 11.11 13.69
C ARG A 35 -15.05 10.79 15.10
N LEU A 36 -15.30 9.52 15.38
CA LEU A 36 -15.78 9.03 16.68
C LEU A 36 -14.63 8.62 17.62
N ALA A 37 -13.38 8.62 17.14
CA ALA A 37 -12.22 8.27 17.94
C ALA A 37 -12.14 9.15 19.18
N GLN A 38 -11.93 8.52 20.34
CA GLN A 38 -11.78 9.21 21.61
C GLN A 38 -10.29 9.30 21.95
N GLY A 39 -9.84 10.49 22.37
CA GLY A 39 -8.44 10.73 22.72
C GLY A 39 -7.54 11.07 21.52
N PRO A 40 -6.22 11.14 21.73
CA PRO A 40 -5.28 11.54 20.70
C PRO A 40 -5.23 10.54 19.54
N VAL A 41 -5.06 11.06 18.33
CA VAL A 41 -4.84 10.27 17.13
C VAL A 41 -3.45 10.52 16.57
N THR A 42 -2.74 9.46 16.20
CA THR A 42 -1.34 9.52 15.73
C THR A 42 -1.19 8.83 14.37
N PRO A 43 -0.46 9.43 13.42
CA PRO A 43 -0.05 8.74 12.20
C PRO A 43 1.14 7.82 12.49
N GLU A 44 1.00 6.55 12.16
CA GLU A 44 2.00 5.51 12.38
C GLU A 44 2.21 4.65 11.14
N LEU A 45 3.26 3.84 11.16
CA LEU A 45 3.58 2.84 10.12
C LEU A 45 3.51 3.44 8.71
N PRO A 46 4.34 4.45 8.39
CA PRO A 46 4.37 5.03 7.05
C PRO A 46 4.79 3.99 6.03
N LEU A 47 3.91 3.67 5.08
CA LEU A 47 4.18 2.72 4.01
C LEU A 47 4.19 3.44 2.67
N PRO A 48 5.27 3.32 1.86
CA PRO A 48 5.26 3.83 0.50
C PRO A 48 4.29 2.99 -0.34
N VAL A 49 3.39 3.68 -1.04
CA VAL A 49 2.38 3.07 -1.90
C VAL A 49 2.84 3.15 -3.34
N HIS A 50 3.12 1.99 -3.92
CA HIS A 50 3.44 1.84 -5.32
C HIS A 50 2.20 1.39 -6.09
N VAL A 51 2.06 1.86 -7.32
CA VAL A 51 1.07 1.33 -8.28
C VAL A 51 1.80 0.52 -9.33
N LEU A 52 1.27 -0.65 -9.64
CA LEU A 52 1.70 -1.47 -10.77
C LEU A 52 1.12 -0.86 -12.06
N ASP A 53 1.91 -0.11 -12.83
CA ASP A 53 1.40 0.63 -14.00
C ASP A 53 1.31 -0.24 -15.26
N ARG A 54 2.36 -1.02 -15.56
CA ARG A 54 2.43 -1.90 -16.72
C ARG A 54 3.45 -2.99 -16.51
N ILE A 55 3.15 -4.16 -17.05
CA ILE A 55 4.06 -5.29 -17.07
C ILE A 55 4.63 -5.35 -18.48
N THR A 56 5.92 -5.08 -18.59
CA THR A 56 6.59 -5.09 -19.90
C THR A 56 6.68 -6.51 -20.45
N PRO A 57 6.75 -6.71 -21.77
CA PRO A 57 6.97 -8.02 -22.38
C PRO A 57 8.26 -8.72 -21.90
N ALA A 58 9.23 -7.95 -21.37
CA ALA A 58 10.46 -8.45 -20.76
C ALA A 58 10.29 -8.91 -19.30
N GLY A 59 9.06 -8.92 -18.77
CA GLY A 59 8.76 -9.32 -17.40
C GLY A 59 9.08 -8.26 -16.34
N ALA A 60 9.68 -7.11 -16.73
CA ALA A 60 9.88 -5.99 -15.81
C ALA A 60 8.54 -5.31 -15.54
N SER A 61 8.10 -5.37 -14.29
CA SER A 61 6.95 -4.62 -13.82
C SER A 61 7.39 -3.20 -13.47
N ALA A 62 6.91 -2.22 -14.23
CA ALA A 62 7.11 -0.84 -13.86
C ALA A 62 6.15 -0.51 -12.71
N THR A 63 6.70 -0.30 -11.53
CA THR A 63 5.98 0.29 -10.41
C THR A 63 6.37 1.75 -10.29
N ARG A 64 5.37 2.62 -10.08
CA ARG A 64 5.62 4.02 -9.70
C ARG A 64 5.19 4.25 -8.27
N LEU A 65 5.89 5.14 -7.57
CA LEU A 65 5.39 5.66 -6.30
C LEU A 65 4.14 6.50 -6.55
N ALA A 66 3.03 6.10 -5.96
CA ALA A 66 1.78 6.87 -5.96
C ALA A 66 1.67 7.78 -4.73
N GLY A 67 2.32 7.42 -3.63
CA GLY A 67 2.24 8.21 -2.40
C GLY A 67 2.79 7.50 -1.18
N TRP A 68 2.44 8.01 -0.02
CA TRP A 68 2.66 7.38 1.28
C TRP A 68 1.35 7.22 2.03
N ARG A 69 1.20 6.08 2.68
CA ARG A 69 0.06 5.75 3.52
C ARG A 69 0.48 5.68 4.98
N PHE A 70 -0.28 6.34 5.83
CA PHE A 70 -0.11 6.32 7.27
C PHE A 70 -1.33 5.64 7.89
N LEU A 71 -1.12 4.70 8.81
CA LEU A 71 -2.21 4.20 9.64
C LEU A 71 -2.47 5.21 10.76
N ILE A 72 -3.72 5.63 10.92
CA ILE A 72 -4.11 6.56 11.98
C ILE A 72 -4.57 5.74 13.17
N ARG A 73 -3.80 5.78 14.26
CA ARG A 73 -4.14 5.07 15.50
C ARG A 73 -4.89 5.96 16.47
N SER A 74 -5.79 5.33 17.22
CA SER A 74 -6.38 5.85 18.44
C SER A 74 -6.28 4.74 19.49
N GLY A 75 -5.46 4.95 20.52
CA GLY A 75 -5.10 3.88 21.45
C GLY A 75 -4.40 2.71 20.76
N ASP A 76 -4.91 1.49 20.95
CA ASP A 76 -4.34 0.25 20.40
C ASP A 76 -4.83 -0.08 18.98
N ARG A 77 -5.76 0.69 18.41
CA ARG A 77 -6.43 0.36 17.15
C ARG A 77 -6.14 1.37 16.05
N ALA A 78 -5.89 0.89 14.83
CA ALA A 78 -5.97 1.73 13.64
C ALA A 78 -7.45 2.04 13.32
N VAL A 79 -7.81 3.33 13.34
CA VAL A 79 -9.18 3.82 13.12
C VAL A 79 -9.41 4.35 11.71
N ALA A 80 -8.35 4.75 11.02
CA ALA A 80 -8.37 5.20 9.63
C ALA A 80 -6.98 5.04 9.01
N ALA A 81 -6.85 5.41 7.74
CA ALA A 81 -5.58 5.66 7.11
C ALA A 81 -5.60 7.01 6.39
N ALA A 82 -4.42 7.59 6.18
CA ALA A 82 -4.22 8.83 5.46
C ALA A 82 -3.24 8.61 4.31
N ASP A 83 -3.61 9.05 3.11
CA ASP A 83 -2.72 9.04 1.96
C ASP A 83 -2.18 10.45 1.69
N THR A 84 -0.91 10.51 1.30
CA THR A 84 -0.24 11.71 0.78
C THR A 84 0.30 11.43 -0.60
N VAL A 85 0.26 12.43 -1.48
CA VAL A 85 0.72 12.33 -2.87
C VAL A 85 1.81 13.36 -3.14
N LEU A 86 2.74 13.03 -4.03
CA LEU A 86 3.73 13.98 -4.52
C LEU A 86 3.13 14.78 -5.68
N THR A 87 3.14 16.10 -5.57
CA THR A 87 2.68 17.05 -6.58
C THR A 87 3.85 17.89 -7.08
N ALA A 88 3.63 18.75 -8.10
CA ALA A 88 4.64 19.70 -8.56
C ALA A 88 5.11 20.65 -7.45
N ASP A 89 4.24 20.98 -6.49
CA ASP A 89 4.53 21.87 -5.36
C ASP A 89 5.08 21.11 -4.13
N GLY A 90 5.32 19.81 -4.27
CA GLY A 90 5.79 18.93 -3.20
C GLY A 90 4.69 18.02 -2.64
N TRP A 91 4.93 17.50 -1.42
CA TRP A 91 4.01 16.56 -0.79
C TRP A 91 2.72 17.25 -0.33
N ALA A 92 1.59 16.67 -0.72
CA ALA A 92 0.26 17.12 -0.35
C ALA A 92 -0.53 16.01 0.35
N PHE A 93 -1.35 16.40 1.32
CA PHE A 93 -2.39 15.51 1.86
C PHE A 93 -3.40 15.20 0.76
N SER A 94 -3.74 13.92 0.59
CA SER A 94 -4.75 13.50 -0.37
C SER A 94 -6.10 13.34 0.32
N HIS A 95 -6.24 12.34 1.20
CA HIS A 95 -7.49 12.05 1.87
C HIS A 95 -7.29 11.12 3.07
N PHE A 96 -8.28 11.12 3.97
CA PHE A 96 -8.49 10.04 4.93
C PHE A 96 -9.46 9.03 4.34
N PHE A 97 -9.25 7.75 4.65
CA PHE A 97 -10.19 6.69 4.31
C PHE A 97 -10.24 5.62 5.39
N GLU A 98 -11.30 4.83 5.35
CA GLU A 98 -11.49 3.63 6.17
C GLU A 98 -11.86 2.45 5.28
N GLY A 99 -11.75 1.24 5.81
CA GLY A 99 -12.11 0.03 5.07
C GLY A 99 -11.31 -1.19 5.48
N PRO A 100 -11.58 -2.35 4.86
CA PRO A 100 -11.00 -3.64 5.25
C PRO A 100 -9.47 -3.66 5.15
N TYR A 101 -8.91 -2.85 4.25
CA TYR A 101 -7.46 -2.78 4.03
C TYR A 101 -6.67 -2.25 5.22
N ILE A 102 -7.28 -1.51 6.16
CA ILE A 102 -6.58 -1.06 7.37
C ILE A 102 -6.21 -2.27 8.23
N THR A 103 -7.23 -3.03 8.67
CA THR A 103 -7.03 -4.21 9.51
C THR A 103 -6.26 -5.31 8.78
N ALA A 104 -6.45 -5.43 7.46
CA ALA A 104 -5.70 -6.38 6.65
C ALA A 104 -4.20 -6.01 6.57
N THR A 105 -3.87 -4.72 6.45
CA THR A 105 -2.48 -4.24 6.46
C THR A 105 -1.84 -4.51 7.82
N GLU A 106 -2.50 -4.16 8.93
CA GLU A 106 -1.98 -4.46 10.28
C GLU A 106 -1.74 -5.95 10.50
N ARG A 107 -2.66 -6.81 10.04
CA ARG A 107 -2.49 -8.27 10.12
C ARG A 107 -1.29 -8.74 9.31
N ALA A 108 -1.12 -8.25 8.08
CA ALA A 108 -0.02 -8.66 7.22
C ALA A 108 1.33 -8.17 7.76
N LEU A 109 1.40 -6.96 8.32
CA LEU A 109 2.61 -6.45 8.99
C LEU A 109 2.97 -7.32 10.20
N ARG A 110 2.01 -7.63 11.09
CA ARG A 110 2.24 -8.53 12.22
C ARG A 110 2.73 -9.91 11.79
N GLN A 111 2.19 -10.45 10.69
CA GLN A 111 2.68 -11.72 10.14
C GLN A 111 4.12 -11.60 9.62
N ALA A 112 4.45 -10.50 8.94
CA ALA A 112 5.80 -10.25 8.44
C ALA A 112 6.83 -10.05 9.56
N GLU A 113 6.44 -9.43 10.70
CA GLU A 113 7.30 -9.28 11.88
C GLU A 113 7.76 -10.62 12.48
N THR A 114 7.01 -11.71 12.27
CA THR A 114 7.37 -13.06 12.74
C THR A 114 8.29 -13.83 11.80
N MET A 115 8.54 -13.30 10.60
CA MET A 115 9.44 -13.92 9.63
C MET A 115 10.90 -13.81 10.07
N GLN A 116 11.75 -14.76 9.70
CA GLN A 116 13.17 -14.75 10.10
C GLN A 116 14.02 -13.80 9.27
N GLN A 117 13.67 -13.63 7.99
CA GLN A 117 14.42 -12.78 7.06
C GLN A 117 13.99 -11.31 7.20
N PRO A 118 14.94 -10.36 7.17
CA PRO A 118 14.59 -8.95 7.18
C PRO A 118 13.96 -8.51 5.86
N TYR A 119 12.94 -7.67 5.95
CA TYR A 119 12.24 -7.11 4.80
C TYR A 119 11.89 -5.65 5.04
N GLN A 120 11.91 -4.84 3.98
CA GLN A 120 11.33 -3.51 3.98
C GLN A 120 9.87 -3.58 3.55
N ALA A 121 8.97 -3.05 4.37
CA ALA A 121 7.54 -3.04 4.11
C ALA A 121 7.15 -1.92 3.14
N ARG A 122 6.43 -2.29 2.07
CA ARG A 122 5.86 -1.38 1.07
C ARG A 122 4.44 -1.83 0.72
N LEU A 123 3.64 -0.95 0.13
CA LEU A 123 2.35 -1.32 -0.44
C LEU A 123 2.44 -1.34 -1.96
N LEU A 124 1.84 -2.36 -2.57
CA LEU A 124 1.67 -2.49 -4.01
C LEU A 124 0.17 -2.54 -4.34
N SER A 125 -0.31 -1.47 -4.98
CA SER A 125 -1.65 -1.34 -5.50
C SER A 125 -1.71 -1.87 -6.93
N VAL A 126 -2.74 -2.67 -7.22
CA VAL A 126 -3.08 -3.17 -8.56
C VAL A 126 -4.52 -2.73 -8.86
N PRO A 127 -4.71 -1.47 -9.31
CA PRO A 127 -6.03 -0.87 -9.46
C PRO A 127 -6.99 -1.68 -10.34
N GLU A 128 -6.48 -2.27 -11.42
CA GLU A 128 -7.25 -3.06 -12.40
C GLU A 128 -7.88 -4.31 -11.78
N LEU A 129 -7.33 -4.79 -10.65
CA LEU A 129 -7.87 -5.91 -9.89
C LEU A 129 -8.51 -5.47 -8.56
N TYR A 130 -8.62 -4.17 -8.31
CA TYR A 130 -9.05 -3.59 -7.03
C TYR A 130 -8.31 -4.19 -5.84
N MET A 131 -7.04 -4.54 -6.03
CA MET A 131 -6.25 -5.34 -5.10
C MET A 131 -5.14 -4.50 -4.48
N LEU A 132 -4.95 -4.65 -3.17
CA LEU A 132 -3.80 -4.11 -2.44
C LEU A 132 -2.97 -5.26 -1.88
N THR A 133 -1.65 -5.12 -1.93
CA THR A 133 -0.70 -6.15 -1.53
C THR A 133 0.35 -5.54 -0.63
N LEU A 134 0.72 -6.22 0.46
CA LEU A 134 1.94 -5.90 1.20
C LEU A 134 3.12 -6.48 0.42
N TRP A 135 4.00 -5.60 -0.05
CA TRP A 135 5.25 -5.93 -0.72
C TRP A 135 6.38 -5.91 0.31
N LEU A 136 6.99 -7.06 0.53
CA LEU A 136 8.13 -7.26 1.42
C LEU A 136 9.40 -7.30 0.56
N HIS A 137 10.11 -6.17 0.51
CA HIS A 137 11.31 -6.00 -0.29
C HIS A 137 12.54 -6.48 0.48
N GLY A 138 13.35 -7.37 -0.13
CA GLY A 138 14.48 -8.00 0.55
C GLY A 138 15.65 -7.06 0.84
N ASP A 139 15.84 -6.01 0.05
CA ASP A 139 16.87 -5.01 0.31
C ASP A 139 16.35 -3.92 1.26
N CYS A 140 16.72 -4.03 2.53
CA CYS A 140 16.31 -3.08 3.56
C CYS A 140 17.03 -1.72 3.47
N ALA A 141 18.14 -1.64 2.73
CA ALA A 141 18.89 -0.41 2.51
C ALA A 141 18.40 0.36 1.26
N ALA A 142 17.62 -0.28 0.39
CA ALA A 142 17.04 0.36 -0.78
C ALA A 142 16.14 1.55 -0.40
N ASP A 143 16.11 2.56 -1.27
CA ASP A 143 15.16 3.66 -1.14
C ASP A 143 13.71 3.13 -1.23
N GLY A 144 12.95 3.34 -0.16
CA GLY A 144 11.55 2.92 -0.06
C GLY A 144 10.62 3.60 -1.05
N ALA A 145 11.02 4.74 -1.62
CA ALA A 145 10.27 5.50 -2.60
C ALA A 145 10.52 5.05 -4.06
N ALA A 146 11.43 4.11 -4.29
CA ALA A 146 11.88 3.71 -5.62
C ALA A 146 11.98 2.19 -5.79
N GLY A 147 12.19 1.76 -7.03
CA GLY A 147 12.45 0.37 -7.38
C GLY A 147 11.21 -0.36 -7.90
N HIS A 148 11.40 -1.66 -8.13
CA HIS A 148 10.41 -2.59 -8.61
C HIS A 148 10.50 -3.90 -7.82
N PRO A 149 9.42 -4.72 -7.77
CA PRO A 149 9.48 -6.02 -7.13
C PRO A 149 10.62 -6.86 -7.70
N ALA A 150 11.54 -7.29 -6.84
CA ALA A 150 12.62 -8.20 -7.17
C ALA A 150 12.14 -9.66 -7.08
N ALA A 151 12.80 -10.58 -7.79
CA ALA A 151 12.40 -11.99 -7.81
C ALA A 151 12.39 -12.65 -6.41
N THR A 152 13.22 -12.15 -5.48
CA THR A 152 13.34 -12.63 -4.09
C THR A 152 12.35 -11.97 -3.13
N ASP A 153 11.61 -10.96 -3.59
CA ASP A 153 10.64 -10.28 -2.75
C ASP A 153 9.40 -11.14 -2.55
N LEU A 154 8.69 -10.87 -1.46
CA LEU A 154 7.41 -11.50 -1.18
C LEU A 154 6.27 -10.51 -1.42
N LEU A 155 5.19 -11.02 -1.98
CA LEU A 155 3.92 -10.33 -2.15
C LEU A 155 2.86 -11.01 -1.30
N VAL A 156 2.23 -10.27 -0.40
CA VAL A 156 1.17 -10.76 0.49
C VAL A 156 -0.14 -10.03 0.14
N PRO A 157 -1.04 -10.64 -0.66
CA PRO A 157 -2.33 -10.05 -1.00
C PRO A 157 -3.14 -9.73 0.26
N LEU A 158 -3.70 -8.53 0.33
CA LEU A 158 -4.55 -8.13 1.46
C LEU A 158 -6.01 -8.50 1.17
N ALA A 159 -6.78 -8.77 2.22
CA ALA A 159 -8.22 -8.96 2.08
C ALA A 159 -8.94 -7.61 1.89
N PRO A 160 -9.94 -7.52 1.00
CA PRO A 160 -10.40 -8.56 0.07
C PRO A 160 -9.42 -8.78 -1.09
N ALA A 161 -9.14 -10.05 -1.41
CA ALA A 161 -8.32 -10.41 -2.57
C ALA A 161 -9.22 -10.89 -3.72
N PRO A 162 -8.80 -10.72 -5.00
CA PRO A 162 -9.55 -11.22 -6.15
C PRO A 162 -9.74 -12.75 -6.11
N PRO A 163 -10.80 -13.30 -6.72
CA PRO A 163 -11.03 -14.74 -6.78
C PRO A 163 -9.81 -15.53 -7.26
N GLY A 164 -9.48 -16.64 -6.60
CA GLY A 164 -8.32 -17.46 -6.93
C GLY A 164 -6.97 -16.92 -6.43
N ILE A 165 -6.94 -15.79 -5.72
CA ILE A 165 -5.75 -15.30 -5.00
C ILE A 165 -6.05 -15.38 -3.50
N ALA A 166 -5.22 -16.07 -2.73
CA ALA A 166 -5.43 -16.22 -1.30
C ALA A 166 -4.91 -14.99 -0.54
N ALA A 167 -5.80 -14.29 0.17
CA ALA A 167 -5.43 -13.20 1.06
C ALA A 167 -4.54 -13.71 2.21
N HIS A 168 -3.58 -12.89 2.63
CA HIS A 168 -2.62 -13.13 3.72
C HIS A 168 -1.65 -14.31 3.50
N ARG A 169 -1.66 -14.93 2.32
CA ARG A 169 -0.63 -15.91 1.93
C ARG A 169 0.55 -15.16 1.29
N PRO A 170 1.78 -15.33 1.79
CA PRO A 170 2.96 -14.83 1.09
C PRO A 170 3.19 -15.64 -0.19
N TYR A 171 3.51 -14.94 -1.28
CA TYR A 171 3.92 -15.50 -2.56
C TYR A 171 5.27 -14.92 -2.95
N LEU A 172 6.12 -15.68 -3.61
CA LEU A 172 7.26 -15.08 -4.30
C LEU A 172 6.74 -14.20 -5.45
N VAL A 173 7.47 -13.12 -5.75
CA VAL A 173 7.16 -12.27 -6.90
C VAL A 173 7.05 -13.11 -8.18
N THR A 174 7.94 -14.07 -8.38
CA THR A 174 7.94 -14.97 -9.55
C THR A 174 6.71 -15.86 -9.67
N GLU A 175 5.99 -16.10 -8.56
CA GLU A 175 4.78 -16.92 -8.55
C GLU A 175 3.52 -16.08 -8.78
N LEU A 176 3.40 -14.93 -8.12
CA LEU A 176 2.17 -14.14 -8.14
C LEU A 176 2.13 -13.13 -9.29
N LEU A 177 3.26 -12.48 -9.60
CA LEU A 177 3.29 -11.40 -10.58
C LEU A 177 2.80 -11.85 -11.97
N PRO A 178 3.20 -13.03 -12.50
CA PRO A 178 2.65 -13.52 -13.77
C PRO A 178 1.12 -13.74 -13.76
N VAL A 179 0.55 -14.15 -12.62
CA VAL A 179 -0.90 -14.33 -12.47
C VAL A 179 -1.62 -12.97 -12.52
N LEU A 180 -1.07 -11.95 -11.86
CA LEU A 180 -1.59 -10.59 -11.93
C LEU A 180 -1.50 -10.06 -13.37
N THR A 181 -0.38 -10.29 -14.06
CA THR A 181 -0.21 -9.91 -15.48
C THR A 181 -1.27 -10.49 -16.37
N HIS A 182 -1.50 -11.80 -16.27
CA HIS A 182 -2.46 -12.46 -17.13
C HIS A 182 -3.86 -11.86 -16.96
N ARG A 183 -4.24 -11.51 -15.73
CA ARG A 183 -5.58 -10.97 -15.43
C ARG A 183 -5.77 -9.51 -15.83
N VAL A 184 -4.70 -8.74 -15.89
CA VAL A 184 -4.73 -7.31 -16.26
C VAL A 184 -4.53 -7.10 -17.77
N THR A 185 -3.94 -8.05 -18.48
CA THR A 185 -3.75 -7.94 -19.94
C THR A 185 -5.10 -8.11 -20.65
N PRO A 186 -5.57 -7.12 -21.44
CA PRO A 186 -6.79 -7.26 -22.22
C PRO A 186 -6.67 -8.43 -23.20
N ALA A 187 -7.71 -9.26 -23.32
CA ALA A 187 -7.76 -10.26 -24.39
C ALA A 187 -7.69 -9.55 -25.75
N PRO A 188 -6.95 -10.07 -26.74
CA PRO A 188 -6.95 -9.49 -28.08
C PRO A 188 -8.38 -9.50 -28.61
N LEU A 189 -8.89 -8.33 -29.01
CA LEU A 189 -10.17 -8.22 -29.67
C LEU A 189 -10.07 -9.02 -30.97
N LEU A 190 -10.79 -10.14 -31.06
CA LEU A 190 -10.98 -10.86 -32.31
C LEU A 190 -11.62 -9.88 -33.29
N GLY A 191 -10.84 -9.42 -34.27
CA GLY A 191 -11.34 -8.56 -35.33
C GLY A 191 -12.53 -9.24 -36.00
N SER A 192 -13.67 -8.56 -36.04
CA SER A 192 -14.80 -9.02 -36.86
C SER A 192 -14.34 -9.03 -38.31
N PRO A 193 -14.42 -10.16 -39.04
CA PRO A 193 -14.24 -10.15 -40.47
C PRO A 193 -15.36 -9.31 -41.09
N ALA A 194 -14.97 -8.37 -41.96
CA ALA A 194 -15.88 -7.56 -42.77
C ALA A 194 -16.55 -8.38 -43.89
#